data_AF-A0A0L6U5Q8-F1
#
_entry.id   AF-A0A0L6U5Q8-F1
#
_cell.length_a   1.000
_cell.length_b   1.000
_cell.length_c   1.000
_cell.angle_alpha   90.00
_cell.angle_beta   90.00
_cell.angle_gamma   90.00
#
_symmetry.space_group_name_H-M   'P 1'
#
loop_
_entity.id
_entity.type
_entity.pdbx_description
1 polymer ?
#
loop_
_entity_poly.entity_id
_entity_poly.type
_entity_poly.pdbx_seq_one_letter_code
_entity_poly.pdbx_strand_id
1 'polypeptide(L)' 'MDQFLNLCHIDPNDIHTCIILSKQGIRHWLFFLQSSEEELGGYGLMPGACRSLMQGIRMLNTT' A
#
# COMPACT_ATOMS: atom_id res chain seq x y z
N MET A 1 8.16 -5.37 -3.79
CA MET A 1 7.23 -4.23 -3.64
C MET A 1 6.35 -4.13 -4.87
N ASP A 2 6.95 -4.06 -6.06
CA ASP A 2 6.24 -3.88 -7.34
C ASP A 2 5.16 -4.92 -7.63
N GLN A 3 5.45 -6.21 -7.41
CA GLN A 3 4.45 -7.28 -7.57
C GLN A 3 3.23 -7.10 -6.65
N PHE A 4 3.45 -6.59 -5.43
CA PHE A 4 2.37 -6.36 -4.49
C PHE A 4 1.53 -5.14 -4.88
N LEU A 5 2.17 -4.04 -5.31
CA LEU A 5 1.46 -2.86 -5.81
C LEU A 5 0.61 -3.21 -7.04
N ASN A 6 1.14 -4.05 -7.94
CA ASN A 6 0.39 -4.57 -9.08
C ASN A 6 -0.83 -5.41 -8.65
N LEU A 7 -0.66 -6.26 -7.63
CA LEU A 7 -1.76 -7.02 -7.03
C LEU A 7 -2.83 -6.10 -6.40
N CYS A 8 -2.42 -4.96 -5.86
CA CYS A 8 -3.33 -3.94 -5.32
C CYS A 8 -3.97 -3.05 -6.39
N HIS A 9 -3.71 -3.29 -7.67
CA HIS A 9 -4.12 -2.42 -8.78
C HIS A 9 -3.66 -0.96 -8.62
N ILE A 10 -2.51 -0.75 -7.97
CA ILE A 10 -1.89 0.56 -7.86
C ILE A 10 -1.01 0.73 -9.09
N ASP A 11 -1.33 1.72 -9.92
CA ASP A 11 -0.57 2.02 -11.13
C ASP A 11 0.89 2.34 -10.75
N PRO A 12 1.89 1.77 -11.43
CA PRO A 12 3.29 2.14 -11.23
C PRO A 12 3.57 3.65 -11.41
N ASN A 13 2.73 4.35 -12.18
CA ASN A 13 2.74 5.81 -12.37
C ASN A 13 1.94 6.57 -11.31
N ASP A 14 1.41 5.90 -10.27
CA ASP A 14 0.92 6.56 -9.07
C ASP A 14 2.13 7.10 -8.28
N ILE A 15 2.69 8.19 -8.80
CA ILE A 15 3.83 8.90 -8.25
C ILE A 15 3.53 9.35 -6.82
N HIS A 16 2.26 9.67 -6.52
CA HIS A 16 1.86 10.10 -5.18
C HIS A 16 2.05 8.98 -4.15
N THR A 17 1.49 7.80 -4.41
CA THR A 17 1.65 6.62 -3.55
C THR A 17 3.13 6.22 -3.44
N CYS A 18 3.86 6.17 -4.55
CA CYS A 18 5.30 5.84 -4.56
C CYS A 18 6.14 6.83 -3.75
N ILE A 19 5.90 8.14 -3.87
CA ILE A 19 6.61 9.17 -3.10
C ILE A 19 6.34 9.00 -1.60
N ILE A 20 5.09 8.77 -1.19
CA ILE A 20 4.75 8.62 0.23
C ILE A 20 5.42 7.39 0.80
N LEU A 21 5.34 6.25 0.11
CA LEU A 21 6.00 5.02 0.55
C LEU A 21 7.51 5.22 0.69
N SER A 22 8.15 5.89 -0.27
CA SER A 22 9.57 6.21 -0.19
C SER A 22 9.90 7.17 0.97
N LYS A 23 9.07 8.20 1.20
CA LYS A 23 9.26 9.18 2.28
C LYS A 23 9.13 8.54 3.67
N GLN A 24 8.20 7.60 3.82
CA GLN A 24 7.99 6.86 5.07
C GLN A 24 8.97 5.68 5.22
N GLY A 25 9.85 5.44 4.25
CA GLY A 25 10.80 4.33 4.29
C GLY A 25 10.16 2.95 4.10
N ILE A 26 8.93 2.88 3.59
CA ILE A 26 8.18 1.65 3.37
C ILE A 26 8.71 0.99 2.09
N ARG A 27 9.60 0.00 2.27
CA ARG A 27 10.26 -0.73 1.16
C ARG A 27 9.68 -2.12 0.90
N HIS A 28 8.98 -2.68 1.89
CA HIS A 28 8.46 -4.05 1.84
C HIS A 28 6.97 -4.07 2.17
N TRP A 29 6.23 -4.90 1.41
CA TRP A 29 4.79 -5.05 1.57
C TRP A 29 4.38 -5.64 2.92
N LEU A 30 5.28 -6.33 3.62
CA LEU A 30 5.06 -6.85 4.98
C LEU A 30 4.68 -5.75 5.97
N PHE A 31 5.09 -4.50 5.72
CA PHE A 31 4.66 -3.34 6.51
C PHE A 31 3.13 -3.27 6.60
N PHE A 32 2.43 -3.48 5.48
CA PHE A 32 0.98 -3.40 5.40
C PHE A 32 0.25 -4.54 6.12
N LEU A 33 0.93 -5.62 6.52
CA LEU A 33 0.32 -6.65 7.38
C LEU A 33 0.10 -6.15 8.81
N GLN A 34 0.91 -5.18 9.25
CA GLN A 34 0.88 -4.64 10.60
C GLN A 34 0.24 -3.25 10.67
N SER A 35 -0.01 -2.62 9.52
CA SER A 35 -0.65 -1.31 9.43
C SER A 35 -2.16 -1.40 9.28
N SER A 36 -2.84 -0.32 9.66
CA SER A 36 -4.27 -0.11 9.42
C SER A 36 -4.53 0.88 8.28
N GLU A 37 -5.74 0.88 7.70
CA GLU A 37 -6.14 1.88 6.70
C GLU A 37 -6.01 3.31 7.24
N GLU A 38 -6.32 3.51 8.52
CA GLU A 38 -6.21 4.80 9.22
C GLU A 38 -4.76 5.27 9.34
N GLU A 39 -3.85 4.36 9.72
CA GLU A 39 -2.41 4.64 9.82
C GLU A 39 -1.82 5.02 8.46
N LEU A 40 -2.22 4.30 7.39
CA LEU A 40 -1.83 4.62 6.02
C LEU A 40 -2.35 6.00 5.58
N GLY A 41 -3.60 6.33 5.95
CA GLY A 41 -4.16 7.67 5.75
C GLY A 41 -3.38 8.75 6.50
N GLY A 42 -2.92 8.45 7.72
CA GLY A 42 -2.07 9.33 8.52
C GLY A 42 -0.71 9.63 7.88
N TYR A 43 -0.18 8.72 7.06
CA TYR A 43 1.02 8.94 6.26
C TYR A 43 0.80 9.78 4.99
N GLY A 44 -0.46 10.14 4.70
CA GLY A 44 -0.87 10.95 3.56
C GLY A 44 -1.28 10.14 2.35
N LEU A 45 -1.37 8.81 2.43
CA LEU A 45 -1.90 8.01 1.33
C LEU A 45 -3.36 8.38 1.08
N MET A 46 -3.75 8.44 -0.20
CA MET A 46 -5.14 8.70 -0.54
C MET A 46 -6.02 7.54 -0.08
N PRO A 47 -7.27 7.79 0.36
CA PRO A 47 -8.16 6.73 0.83
C PRO A 47 -8.35 5.58 -0.17
N GLY A 48 -8.30 5.87 -1.47
CA GLY A 48 -8.32 4.84 -2.52
C GLY A 48 -7.11 3.91 -2.45
N ALA A 49 -5.90 4.46 -2.35
CA ALA A 49 -4.68 3.68 -2.21
C ALA A 49 -4.66 2.88 -0.91
N CYS A 50 -5.10 3.47 0.21
CA CYS A 50 -5.20 2.75 1.48
C CYS A 50 -6.09 1.51 1.37
N ARG A 51 -7.30 1.66 0.79
CA ARG A 51 -8.22 0.53 0.56
C ARG A 51 -7.63 -0.53 -0.36
N SER A 52 -6.99 -0.12 -1.45
CA SER A 52 -6.31 -1.03 -2.39
C SER A 52 -5.22 -1.85 -1.71
N LEU A 53 -4.36 -1.21 -0.90
CA LEU A 53 -3.29 -1.88 -0.15
C LEU A 53 -3.88 -2.90 0.86
N MET A 54 -4.90 -2.50 1.62
CA MET A 54 -5.57 -3.39 2.57
C MET A 54 -6.27 -4.56 1.87
N GLN A 55 -6.87 -4.33 0.71
CA GLN A 55 -7.48 -5.39 -0.09
C GLN A 55 -6.43 -6.38 -0.61
N GLY A 56 -5.29 -5.90 -1.09
CA GLY A 56 -4.20 -6.77 -1.53
C GLY A 56 -3.65 -7.66 -0.42
N ILE A 57 -3.57 -7.13 0.81
CA ILE A 57 -3.20 -7.93 1.98
C ILE A 57 -4.22 -9.03 2.29
N ARG A 58 -5.53 -8.71 2.19
CA ARG A 58 -6.59 -9.72 2.39
C ARG A 58 -6.49 -10.85 1.37
N MET A 59 -6.21 -10.54 0.10
CA MET A 59 -6.05 -11.54 -0.96
C MET A 59 -4.84 -12.45 -0.73
N LEU A 60 -3.72 -11.90 -0.24
CA LEU A 60 -2.53 -12.67 0.09
C LEU A 60 -2.75 -13.64 1.25
N ASN A 61 -3.51 -13.25 2.27
CA ASN A 61 -3.79 -14.09 3.44
C ASN A 61 -4.85 -15.18 3.20
N THR A 62 -5.50 -15.20 2.03
CA THR A 62 -6.49 -16.21 1.65
C THR A 62 -5.92 -17.33 0.77
N THR A 63 -4.61 -17.33 0.48
CA THR A 63 -3.91 -18.35 -0.32
C THR A 63 -2.93 -19.12 0.54
#